data_AF-A0A534AWS2-F1
#
_entry.id   AF-A0A534AWS2-F1
#
_cell.length_a   1.000
_cell.length_b   1.000
_cell.length_c   1.000
_cell.angle_alpha   90.00
_cell.angle_beta   90.00
_cell.angle_gamma   90.00
#
_symmetry.space_group_name_H-M   'P 1'
#
loop_
_entity.id
_entity.type
_entity.pdbx_description
1 polymer ?
#
loop_
_entity_poly.entity_id
_entity_poly.type
_entity_poly.pdbx_seq_one_letter_code
_entity_poly.pdbx_strand_id
1 'polypeptide(L)'
;RQTSKEALLEFWTQAERKTGVKINYKERVEDITRSGDGFIVKTNRGTYPTRSVLLAIGRRGTPRKLGVPGEEMSKVVYRLIDPEQYKGQHVLVVGGGDSALEAAASIAETDSGGGVVLSYRGAEFDRAKARNRDRVQAAAKTGRLQVMMKSNVKKVEAESVSIEHEGEMKQVRNDAIIVSAGGVLPSEFLKRVGISVETKYGTV
;
A
#
# COMPACT_ATOMS: atom_id res chain seq x y z
N ARG A 1 11.57 0.93 -23.69
CA ARG A 1 10.26 1.43 -24.20
C ARG A 1 9.35 1.62 -23.01
N GLN A 2 8.91 2.84 -22.75
CA GLN A 2 7.99 3.16 -21.66
C GLN A 2 6.56 2.94 -22.18
N THR A 3 5.93 1.83 -21.79
CA THR A 3 4.53 1.58 -22.11
C THR A 3 3.67 2.42 -21.15
N SER A 4 2.78 3.25 -21.68
CA SER A 4 1.85 4.02 -20.83
C SER A 4 0.92 3.08 -20.06
N LYS A 5 0.36 3.57 -18.96
CA LYS A 5 -0.64 2.82 -18.17
C LYS A 5 -1.82 2.42 -19.05
N GLU A 6 -2.25 3.32 -19.92
CA GLU A 6 -3.38 3.15 -20.83
C GLU A 6 -3.09 2.04 -21.84
N ALA A 7 -1.91 2.08 -22.47
CA ALA A 7 -1.51 1.04 -23.43
C ALA A 7 -1.38 -0.35 -22.76
N LEU A 8 -0.93 -0.39 -21.51
CA LEU A 8 -0.85 -1.64 -20.75
C LEU A 8 -2.25 -2.19 -20.40
N LEU A 9 -3.17 -1.33 -19.96
CA LEU A 9 -4.56 -1.73 -19.68
C LEU A 9 -5.28 -2.19 -20.94
N GLU A 10 -5.07 -1.51 -22.06
CA GLU A 10 -5.63 -1.90 -23.36
C GLU A 10 -5.10 -3.27 -23.78
N PHE A 11 -3.80 -3.51 -23.67
CA PHE A 11 -3.19 -4.82 -23.95
C PHE A 11 -3.86 -5.95 -23.17
N TRP A 12 -4.06 -5.78 -21.86
CA TRP A 12 -4.71 -6.81 -21.03
C TRP A 12 -6.18 -7.00 -21.38
N THR A 13 -6.91 -5.92 -21.68
CA THR A 13 -8.31 -5.98 -22.13
C THR A 13 -8.43 -6.75 -23.45
N GLN A 14 -7.50 -6.54 -24.38
CA GLN A 14 -7.45 -7.29 -25.63
C GLN A 14 -7.12 -8.78 -25.40
N ALA A 15 -6.22 -9.10 -24.48
CA ALA A 15 -5.89 -10.47 -24.12
C ALA A 15 -7.10 -11.22 -23.51
N GLU A 16 -7.85 -10.58 -22.62
CA GLU A 16 -9.10 -11.12 -22.07
C GLU A 16 -10.10 -11.44 -23.19
N ARG A 17 -10.35 -10.48 -24.10
CA ARG A 17 -11.28 -10.66 -25.23
C ARG A 17 -10.84 -11.77 -26.17
N LYS A 18 -9.56 -11.86 -26.51
CA LYS A 18 -9.01 -12.86 -27.44
C LYS A 18 -9.05 -14.28 -26.87
N THR A 19 -8.83 -14.43 -25.56
CA THR A 19 -8.76 -15.75 -24.92
C THR A 19 -10.14 -16.28 -24.51
N GLY A 20 -11.13 -15.40 -24.33
CA GLY A 20 -12.46 -15.78 -23.86
C GLY A 20 -12.47 -16.29 -22.41
N VAL A 21 -11.40 -16.03 -21.64
CA VAL A 21 -11.34 -16.37 -20.22
C VAL A 21 -12.43 -15.60 -19.48
N LYS A 22 -13.24 -16.31 -18.71
CA LYS A 22 -14.27 -15.68 -17.86
C LYS A 22 -13.59 -15.07 -16.64
N ILE A 23 -13.60 -13.74 -16.53
CA ILE A 23 -13.04 -13.01 -15.40
C ILE A 23 -14.19 -12.44 -14.55
N ASN A 24 -14.26 -12.87 -13.29
CA ASN A 24 -15.17 -12.30 -12.31
C ASN A 24 -14.47 -11.15 -11.57
N TYR A 25 -14.69 -9.92 -12.03
CA TYR A 25 -14.13 -8.73 -11.40
C TYR A 25 -14.81 -8.38 -10.07
N LYS A 26 -14.06 -7.72 -9.18
CA LYS A 26 -14.53 -7.29 -7.85
C LYS A 26 -15.04 -8.46 -6.99
N GLU A 27 -14.49 -9.64 -7.23
CA GLU A 27 -14.82 -10.87 -6.54
C GLU A 27 -13.56 -11.45 -5.88
N ARG A 28 -13.55 -11.43 -4.55
CA ARG A 28 -12.43 -11.88 -3.72
C ARG A 28 -12.69 -13.31 -3.28
N VAL A 29 -11.71 -14.19 -3.53
CA VAL A 29 -11.67 -15.53 -2.92
C VAL A 29 -11.48 -15.39 -1.41
N GLU A 30 -12.36 -16.02 -0.65
CA GLU A 30 -12.35 -16.02 0.82
C GLU A 30 -11.82 -17.34 1.37
N ASP A 31 -12.18 -18.46 0.74
CA ASP A 31 -11.79 -19.79 1.19
C ASP A 31 -11.74 -20.81 0.04
N ILE A 32 -10.97 -21.88 0.25
CA ILE A 32 -10.87 -23.01 -0.67
C ILE A 32 -10.88 -24.29 0.17
N THR A 33 -11.91 -25.11 -0.01
CA THR A 33 -12.08 -26.36 0.72
C THR A 33 -12.06 -27.54 -0.23
N ARG A 34 -11.41 -28.64 0.15
CA ARG A 34 -11.42 -29.88 -0.65
C ARG A 34 -12.81 -30.52 -0.61
N SER A 35 -13.29 -31.01 -1.75
CA SER A 35 -14.59 -31.67 -1.87
C SER A 35 -14.48 -32.80 -2.91
N GLY A 36 -14.51 -34.05 -2.45
CA GLY A 36 -14.35 -35.22 -3.32
C GLY A 36 -13.00 -35.21 -4.06
N ASP A 37 -13.05 -35.30 -5.39
CA ASP A 37 -11.89 -35.24 -6.28
C ASP A 37 -11.49 -33.80 -6.69
N GLY A 38 -12.14 -32.78 -6.12
CA GLY A 38 -11.91 -31.39 -6.43
C GLY A 38 -11.96 -30.46 -5.21
N PHE A 39 -12.38 -29.22 -5.47
CA PHE A 39 -12.43 -28.11 -4.53
C PHE A 39 -13.72 -27.33 -4.67
N ILE A 40 -14.10 -26.67 -3.57
CA ILE A 40 -15.12 -25.64 -3.53
C ILE A 40 -14.40 -24.33 -3.21
N VAL A 41 -14.46 -23.37 -4.13
CA VAL A 41 -13.91 -22.03 -3.96
C VAL A 41 -15.04 -21.10 -3.52
N LYS A 42 -14.92 -20.56 -2.31
CA LYS A 42 -15.85 -19.56 -1.78
C LYS A 42 -15.32 -18.16 -2.04
N THR A 43 -16.20 -17.28 -2.49
CA THR A 43 -15.91 -15.86 -2.70
C THR A 43 -16.90 -14.99 -1.94
N ASN A 44 -16.67 -13.68 -1.93
CA ASN A 44 -17.63 -12.72 -1.39
C ASN A 44 -18.91 -12.55 -2.24
N ARG A 45 -19.05 -13.30 -3.36
CA ARG A 45 -20.22 -13.21 -4.27
C ARG A 45 -20.84 -14.56 -4.58
N GLY A 46 -20.15 -15.68 -4.31
CA GLY A 46 -20.64 -16.98 -4.71
C GLY A 46 -19.73 -18.13 -4.28
N THR A 47 -20.02 -19.29 -4.83
CA THR A 47 -19.29 -20.54 -4.55
C THR A 47 -19.16 -21.34 -5.83
N TYR A 48 -17.96 -21.85 -6.09
CA TYR A 48 -17.59 -22.46 -7.37
C TYR A 48 -16.96 -23.84 -7.14
N PRO A 49 -17.58 -24.94 -7.59
CA PRO A 49 -16.92 -26.23 -7.64
C PRO A 49 -15.93 -26.27 -8.80
N THR A 50 -14.73 -26.80 -8.55
CA THR A 50 -13.68 -26.96 -9.57
C THR A 50 -12.80 -28.16 -9.24
N ARG A 51 -12.17 -28.78 -10.26
CA ARG A 51 -11.22 -29.89 -10.05
C ARG A 51 -9.83 -29.40 -9.62
N SER A 52 -9.45 -28.19 -10.04
CA SER A 52 -8.11 -27.62 -9.81
C SER A 52 -8.19 -26.14 -9.48
N VAL A 53 -7.23 -25.66 -8.68
CA VAL A 53 -7.07 -24.24 -8.34
C VAL A 53 -5.63 -23.80 -8.61
N LEU A 54 -5.48 -22.70 -9.37
CA LEU A 54 -4.21 -22.01 -9.58
C LEU A 54 -4.21 -20.70 -8.81
N LEU A 55 -3.33 -20.56 -7.81
CA LEU A 55 -3.18 -19.33 -7.04
C LEU A 55 -2.18 -18.37 -7.69
N ALA A 56 -2.69 -17.36 -8.39
CA ALA A 56 -1.90 -16.29 -9.02
C ALA A 56 -2.04 -14.94 -8.29
N ILE A 57 -2.14 -14.96 -6.96
CA ILE A 57 -2.51 -13.79 -6.12
C ILE A 57 -1.36 -12.80 -5.84
N GLY A 58 -0.18 -13.04 -6.40
CA GLY A 58 1.02 -12.24 -6.17
C GLY A 58 1.62 -12.40 -4.77
N ARG A 59 2.73 -11.68 -4.52
CA ARG A 59 3.55 -11.81 -3.29
C ARG A 59 3.33 -10.69 -2.27
N ARG A 60 2.79 -9.55 -2.70
CA ARG A 60 2.83 -8.30 -1.92
C ARG A 60 1.70 -8.16 -0.89
N GLY A 61 0.82 -9.16 -0.80
CA GLY A 61 -0.35 -9.10 0.06
C GLY A 61 -1.27 -7.93 -0.29
N THR A 62 -2.25 -7.69 0.57
CA THR A 62 -3.12 -6.51 0.45
C THR A 62 -2.51 -5.38 1.29
N PRO A 63 -2.24 -4.19 0.73
CA PRO A 63 -1.82 -3.03 1.52
C PRO A 63 -2.80 -2.78 2.66
N ARG A 64 -2.30 -2.45 3.84
CA ARG A 64 -3.17 -2.01 4.93
C ARG A 64 -3.79 -0.68 4.54
N LYS A 65 -5.11 -0.66 4.54
CA LYS A 65 -5.92 0.55 4.35
C LYS A 65 -5.93 1.39 5.62
N LEU A 66 -6.03 2.70 5.46
CA LEU A 66 -6.33 3.68 6.48
C LEU A 66 -7.74 3.45 7.06
N GLY A 67 -8.70 3.05 6.21
CA GLY A 67 -10.09 2.83 6.63
C GLY A 67 -10.81 4.12 6.99
N VAL A 68 -10.46 5.23 6.33
CA VAL A 68 -11.00 6.57 6.59
C VAL A 68 -11.81 7.08 5.39
N PRO A 69 -12.80 7.96 5.60
CA PRO A 69 -13.50 8.60 4.49
C PRO A 69 -12.52 9.34 3.56
N GLY A 70 -12.69 9.20 2.25
CA GLY A 70 -11.84 9.83 1.22
C GLY A 70 -10.59 9.03 0.84
N GLU A 71 -10.32 7.89 1.47
CA GLU A 71 -9.16 7.05 1.12
C GLU A 71 -9.19 6.55 -0.33
N GLU A 72 -10.36 6.46 -0.94
CA GLU A 72 -10.59 6.05 -2.33
C GLU A 72 -10.23 7.12 -3.38
N MET A 73 -9.89 8.35 -2.96
CA MET A 73 -9.52 9.42 -3.89
C MET A 73 -8.24 9.08 -4.67
N SER A 74 -8.14 9.57 -5.92
CA SER A 74 -7.00 9.30 -6.82
C SER A 74 -5.65 9.79 -6.30
N LYS A 75 -5.64 10.78 -5.41
CA LYS A 75 -4.44 11.30 -4.73
C LYS A 75 -3.86 10.32 -3.69
N VAL A 76 -4.59 9.28 -3.31
CA VAL A 76 -4.15 8.27 -2.33
C VAL A 76 -3.59 7.06 -3.05
N VAL A 77 -2.29 6.82 -2.84
CA VAL A 77 -1.58 5.67 -3.39
C VAL A 77 -0.94 4.85 -2.26
N TYR A 78 -0.66 3.58 -2.51
CA TYR A 78 -0.15 2.65 -1.49
C TYR A 78 1.32 2.29 -1.69
N ARG A 79 2.02 3.06 -2.53
CA ARG A 79 3.44 2.87 -2.83
C ARG A 79 4.01 4.08 -3.55
N LEU A 80 5.24 4.44 -3.20
CA LEU A 80 6.08 5.31 -4.02
C LEU A 80 6.65 4.53 -5.21
N ILE A 81 6.38 4.99 -6.44
CA ILE A 81 7.00 4.44 -7.66
C ILE A 81 8.26 5.22 -8.00
N ASP A 82 8.14 6.54 -8.07
CA ASP A 82 9.21 7.48 -8.43
C ASP A 82 9.06 8.75 -7.56
N PRO A 83 10.07 9.16 -6.77
CA PRO A 83 10.00 10.40 -6.00
C PRO A 83 9.88 11.67 -6.86
N GLU A 84 10.45 11.69 -8.07
CA GLU A 84 10.44 12.89 -8.93
C GLU A 84 9.03 13.29 -9.36
N GLN A 85 8.08 12.34 -9.41
CA GLN A 85 6.68 12.63 -9.74
C GLN A 85 5.99 13.56 -8.73
N TYR A 86 6.56 13.71 -7.53
CA TYR A 86 6.01 14.49 -6.42
C TYR A 86 6.77 15.78 -6.14
N LYS A 87 7.72 16.14 -7.01
CA LYS A 87 8.52 17.36 -6.84
C LYS A 87 7.64 18.61 -6.79
N GLY A 88 7.82 19.43 -5.75
CA GLY A 88 7.06 20.66 -5.56
C GLY A 88 5.61 20.47 -5.08
N GLN A 89 5.20 19.24 -4.76
CA GLN A 89 3.87 18.94 -4.21
C GLN A 89 3.92 18.81 -2.68
N HIS A 90 2.82 19.14 -2.02
CA HIS A 90 2.61 18.83 -0.62
C HIS A 90 2.28 17.33 -0.47
N VAL A 91 3.21 16.54 0.07
CA VAL A 91 3.02 15.08 0.17
C VAL A 91 2.87 14.64 1.61
N LEU A 92 1.79 13.91 1.89
CA LEU A 92 1.65 13.15 3.14
C LEU A 92 2.12 11.70 2.91
N VAL A 93 3.08 11.23 3.70
CA VAL A 93 3.44 9.82 3.80
C VAL A 93 2.92 9.26 5.11
N VAL A 94 2.23 8.11 5.08
CA VAL A 94 1.64 7.48 6.26
C VAL A 94 2.31 6.14 6.55
N GLY A 95 2.94 5.99 7.72
CA GLY A 95 3.56 4.74 8.17
C GLY A 95 4.88 4.96 8.90
N GLY A 96 5.40 3.90 9.54
CA GLY A 96 6.63 3.98 10.34
C GLY A 96 7.62 2.83 10.13
N GLY A 97 7.43 2.03 9.07
CA GLY A 97 8.39 1.01 8.65
C GLY A 97 9.31 1.52 7.55
N ASP A 98 10.29 0.70 7.15
CA ASP A 98 11.29 1.06 6.13
C ASP A 98 10.68 1.70 4.87
N SER A 99 9.63 1.12 4.30
CA SER A 99 8.99 1.66 3.09
C SER A 99 8.39 3.06 3.26
N ALA A 100 7.94 3.42 4.47
CA ALA A 100 7.41 4.75 4.73
C ALA A 100 8.54 5.77 4.89
N LEU A 101 9.58 5.41 5.66
CA LEU A 101 10.73 6.29 5.89
C LEU A 101 11.53 6.50 4.60
N GLU A 102 11.74 5.45 3.81
CA GLU A 102 12.38 5.56 2.50
C GLU A 102 11.59 6.47 1.56
N ALA A 103 10.27 6.33 1.51
CA ALA A 103 9.43 7.18 0.66
C ALA A 103 9.49 8.64 1.09
N ALA A 104 9.32 8.92 2.39
CA ALA A 104 9.37 10.28 2.92
C ALA A 104 10.73 10.94 2.69
N ALA A 105 11.82 10.23 2.99
CA ALA A 105 13.17 10.76 2.78
C ALA A 105 13.49 10.97 1.29
N SER A 106 13.15 10.01 0.43
CA SER A 106 13.42 10.13 -1.02
C SER A 106 12.66 11.28 -1.67
N ILE A 107 11.42 11.53 -1.26
CA ILE A 107 10.66 12.68 -1.78
C ILE A 107 11.25 13.98 -1.23
N ALA A 108 11.60 14.03 0.05
CA ALA A 108 12.22 15.21 0.67
C ALA A 108 13.61 15.53 0.09
N GLU A 109 14.34 14.53 -0.40
CA GLU A 109 15.63 14.69 -1.10
C GLU A 109 15.46 15.31 -2.50
N THR A 110 14.35 15.05 -3.18
CA THR A 110 14.03 15.60 -4.51
C THR A 110 13.19 16.88 -4.45
N ASP A 111 12.59 17.18 -3.30
CA ASP A 111 11.66 18.28 -3.14
C ASP A 111 12.33 19.66 -3.32
N SER A 112 11.62 20.54 -4.03
CA SER A 112 12.04 21.90 -4.32
C SER A 112 11.06 22.95 -3.79
N GLY A 113 10.17 22.60 -2.85
CA GLY A 113 9.35 23.56 -2.12
C GLY A 113 7.92 23.14 -1.76
N GLY A 114 7.51 21.91 -2.08
CA GLY A 114 6.16 21.42 -1.79
C GLY A 114 5.98 20.97 -0.34
N GLY A 115 7.04 20.50 0.33
CA GLY A 115 6.99 20.07 1.71
C GLY A 115 6.41 18.66 1.88
N VAL A 116 7.12 17.85 2.67
CA VAL A 116 6.75 16.46 2.96
C VAL A 116 6.37 16.34 4.42
N VAL A 117 5.27 15.63 4.71
CA VAL A 117 4.84 15.28 6.06
C VAL A 117 4.86 13.77 6.22
N LEU A 118 5.56 13.25 7.22
CA LEU A 118 5.53 11.84 7.62
C LEU A 118 4.63 11.69 8.85
N SER A 119 3.45 11.10 8.68
CA SER A 119 2.53 10.77 9.75
C SER A 119 2.70 9.32 10.19
N TYR A 120 2.89 9.10 11.48
CA TYR A 120 2.96 7.77 12.05
C TYR A 120 2.30 7.70 13.43
N ARG A 121 1.46 6.67 13.61
CA ARG A 121 0.71 6.43 14.85
C ARG A 121 1.56 6.02 16.05
N GLY A 122 2.76 5.48 15.81
CA GLY A 122 3.64 5.02 16.88
C GLY A 122 4.38 6.17 17.55
N ALA A 123 4.98 5.89 18.71
CA ALA A 123 5.84 6.84 19.40
C ALA A 123 7.27 6.86 18.84
N GLU A 124 7.72 5.75 18.23
CA GLU A 124 9.09 5.57 17.73
C GLU A 124 9.16 4.61 16.53
N PHE A 125 10.20 4.75 15.70
CA PHE A 125 10.42 3.95 14.48
C PHE A 125 11.16 2.63 14.74
N ASP A 126 10.63 1.79 15.64
CA ASP A 126 11.32 0.58 16.15
C ASP A 126 11.64 -0.42 15.06
N ARG A 127 10.76 -0.51 14.06
CA ARG A 127 10.82 -1.51 12.99
C ARG A 127 11.62 -1.05 11.78
N ALA A 128 12.02 0.22 11.73
CA ALA A 128 12.79 0.75 10.61
C ALA A 128 14.29 0.52 10.84
N LYS A 129 15.04 0.37 9.77
CA LYS A 129 16.50 0.30 9.82
C LYS A 129 17.09 1.66 10.22
N ALA A 130 18.22 1.63 10.92
CA ALA A 130 18.93 2.84 11.37
C ALA A 130 19.15 3.84 10.23
N ARG A 131 19.68 3.38 9.09
CA ARG A 131 19.89 4.20 7.89
C ARG A 131 18.65 4.99 7.46
N ASN A 132 17.46 4.40 7.52
CA ASN A 132 16.22 5.06 7.12
C ASN A 132 15.76 6.09 8.16
N ARG A 133 15.98 5.80 9.45
CA ARG A 133 15.77 6.79 10.53
C ARG A 133 16.71 7.98 10.38
N ASP A 134 17.98 7.74 10.07
CA ASP A 134 18.99 8.79 9.91
C ASP A 134 18.64 9.72 8.75
N ARG A 135 18.19 9.17 7.61
CA ARG A 135 17.73 9.97 6.46
C ARG A 135 16.53 10.86 6.81
N VAL A 136 15.52 10.30 7.48
CA VAL A 136 14.35 11.07 7.95
C VAL A 136 14.78 12.16 8.93
N GLN A 137 15.68 11.86 9.86
CA GLN A 137 16.18 12.83 10.83
C GLN A 137 16.97 13.96 10.14
N ALA A 138 17.81 13.65 9.16
CA ALA A 138 18.55 14.64 8.37
C ALA A 138 17.60 15.55 7.57
N ALA A 139 16.60 14.97 6.91
CA ALA A 139 15.57 15.73 6.19
C ALA A 139 14.76 16.63 7.14
N ALA A 140 14.41 16.13 8.33
CA ALA A 140 13.71 16.92 9.34
C ALA A 140 14.53 18.07 9.89
N LYS A 141 15.82 17.85 10.18
CA LYS A 141 16.75 18.90 10.63
C LYS A 141 16.90 20.04 9.61
N THR A 142 16.78 19.73 8.31
CA THR A 142 16.86 20.72 7.23
C THR A 142 15.51 21.36 6.89
N GLY A 143 14.44 21.01 7.61
CA GLY A 143 13.09 21.54 7.38
C GLY A 143 12.39 20.99 6.14
N ARG A 144 13.01 20.05 5.41
CA ARG A 144 12.42 19.45 4.19
C ARG A 144 11.35 18.41 4.49
N LEU A 145 11.35 17.86 5.70
CA LEU A 145 10.43 16.83 6.14
C LEU A 145 9.87 17.15 7.52
N GLN A 146 8.57 17.30 7.65
CA GLN A 146 7.89 17.36 8.94
C GLN A 146 7.55 15.95 9.41
N VAL A 147 7.88 15.60 10.64
CA VAL A 147 7.53 14.31 11.24
C VAL A 147 6.44 14.50 12.29
N MET A 148 5.31 13.82 12.14
CA MET A 148 4.19 13.81 13.08
C MET A 148 4.08 12.40 13.68
N MET A 149 4.70 12.20 14.85
CA MET A 149 4.55 10.96 15.63
C MET A 149 3.23 10.95 16.37
N LYS A 150 2.79 9.79 16.89
CA LYS A 150 1.50 9.65 17.58
C LYS A 150 0.33 10.31 16.82
N SER A 151 0.35 10.19 15.50
CA SER A 151 -0.64 10.83 14.62
C SER A 151 -1.44 9.80 13.83
N ASN A 152 -2.72 10.08 13.63
CA ASN A 152 -3.65 9.22 12.90
C ASN A 152 -4.44 10.05 11.89
N VAL A 153 -4.37 9.68 10.61
CA VAL A 153 -5.28 10.22 9.59
C VAL A 153 -6.72 9.83 9.95
N LYS A 154 -7.65 10.78 9.88
CA LYS A 154 -9.07 10.57 10.18
C LYS A 154 -9.98 10.74 8.96
N LYS A 155 -9.58 11.60 8.02
CA LYS A 155 -10.37 11.90 6.81
C LYS A 155 -9.47 12.50 5.74
N VAL A 156 -9.67 12.09 4.49
CA VAL A 156 -9.02 12.66 3.31
C VAL A 156 -10.00 13.55 2.57
N GLU A 157 -9.53 14.73 2.20
CA GLU A 157 -10.27 15.76 1.49
C GLU A 157 -9.53 16.08 0.17
N ALA A 158 -10.18 16.82 -0.73
CA ALA A 158 -9.66 17.08 -2.07
C ALA A 158 -8.26 17.71 -2.04
N GLU A 159 -8.04 18.70 -1.16
CA GLU A 159 -6.79 19.48 -1.06
C GLU A 159 -6.12 19.40 0.32
N SER A 160 -6.69 18.59 1.22
CA SER A 160 -6.23 18.49 2.60
C SER A 160 -6.51 17.12 3.21
N VAL A 161 -5.99 16.93 4.42
CA VAL A 161 -6.19 15.75 5.23
C VAL A 161 -6.35 16.17 6.69
N SER A 162 -7.35 15.59 7.35
CA SER A 162 -7.58 15.76 8.78
C SER A 162 -6.80 14.68 9.54
N ILE A 163 -5.86 15.11 10.38
CA ILE A 163 -4.98 14.27 11.19
C ILE A 163 -5.21 14.57 12.66
N GLU A 164 -5.54 13.55 13.44
CA GLU A 164 -5.46 13.64 14.90
C GLU A 164 -4.00 13.51 15.31
N HIS A 165 -3.44 14.52 15.97
CA HIS A 165 -2.05 14.56 16.42
C HIS A 165 -2.03 15.02 17.87
N GLU A 166 -1.59 14.14 18.77
CA GLU A 166 -1.54 14.40 20.22
C GLU A 166 -2.89 14.81 20.84
N GLY A 167 -3.99 14.26 20.31
CA GLY A 167 -5.36 14.56 20.77
C GLY A 167 -6.00 15.78 20.11
N GLU A 168 -5.26 16.53 19.28
CA GLU A 168 -5.78 17.66 18.53
C GLU A 168 -6.03 17.30 17.07
N MET A 169 -7.14 17.76 16.51
CA MET A 169 -7.41 17.66 15.08
C MET A 169 -6.67 18.77 14.32
N LYS A 170 -5.77 18.38 13.42
CA LYS A 170 -5.00 19.28 12.55
C LYS A 170 -5.39 19.03 11.11
N GLN A 171 -5.64 20.10 10.36
CA GLN A 171 -5.82 20.02 8.92
C GLN A 171 -4.48 20.32 8.25
N VAL A 172 -4.04 19.42 7.39
CA VAL A 172 -2.76 19.53 6.66
C VAL A 172 -3.08 19.61 5.17
N ARG A 173 -2.58 20.64 4.48
CA ARG A 173 -2.67 20.74 3.02
C ARG A 173 -1.85 19.61 2.38
N ASN A 174 -2.41 18.95 1.37
CA ASN A 174 -1.66 17.94 0.63
C ASN A 174 -2.23 17.74 -0.78
N ASP A 175 -1.34 17.51 -1.74
CA ASP A 175 -1.68 17.19 -3.12
C ASP A 175 -1.68 15.67 -3.33
N ALA A 176 -0.84 14.94 -2.60
CA ALA A 176 -0.72 13.47 -2.65
C ALA A 176 -0.65 12.83 -1.26
N ILE A 177 -1.09 11.57 -1.16
CA ILE A 177 -0.95 10.72 0.03
C ILE A 177 -0.34 9.38 -0.37
N ILE A 178 0.75 8.98 0.30
CA ILE A 178 1.39 7.69 0.13
C ILE A 178 1.21 6.87 1.42
N VAL A 179 0.36 5.86 1.36
CA VAL A 179 0.07 4.95 2.47
C VAL A 179 1.05 3.77 2.44
N SER A 180 2.03 3.81 3.34
CA SER A 180 3.05 2.79 3.57
C SER A 180 2.89 2.15 4.96
N ALA A 181 1.67 1.76 5.32
CA ALA A 181 1.32 1.19 6.63
C ALA A 181 1.60 -0.33 6.78
N GLY A 182 2.32 -0.90 5.82
CA GLY A 182 2.56 -2.34 5.68
C GLY A 182 1.45 -3.05 4.93
N GLY A 183 1.56 -4.37 4.81
CA GLY A 183 0.59 -5.22 4.12
C GLY A 183 0.15 -6.40 4.97
N VAL A 184 -1.03 -6.93 4.66
CA VAL A 184 -1.47 -8.24 5.14
C VAL A 184 -1.00 -9.27 4.12
N LEU A 185 0.00 -10.07 4.50
CA LEU A 185 0.45 -11.19 3.68
C LEU A 185 -0.68 -12.21 3.56
N PRO A 186 -0.78 -12.92 2.42
CA PRO A 186 -1.80 -13.96 2.26
C PRO A 186 -1.47 -15.22 3.07
N SER A 187 -0.45 -15.21 3.94
CA SER A 187 0.04 -16.37 4.68
C SER A 187 -1.04 -17.09 5.49
N GLU A 188 -1.93 -16.35 6.16
CA GLU A 188 -3.05 -16.96 6.91
C GLU A 188 -4.11 -17.58 5.99
N PHE A 189 -4.34 -16.98 4.81
CA PHE A 189 -5.19 -17.59 3.79
C PHE A 189 -4.54 -18.88 3.25
N LEU A 190 -3.27 -18.82 2.88
CA LEU A 190 -2.51 -19.96 2.36
C LEU A 190 -2.50 -21.14 3.35
N LYS A 191 -2.23 -20.89 4.63
CA LYS A 191 -2.30 -21.91 5.67
C LYS A 191 -3.68 -22.54 5.79
N ARG A 192 -4.74 -21.72 5.79
CA ARG A 192 -6.14 -22.20 5.92
C ARG A 192 -6.54 -23.13 4.79
N VAL A 193 -6.07 -22.86 3.57
CA VAL A 193 -6.32 -23.72 2.40
C VAL A 193 -5.34 -24.90 2.28
N GLY A 194 -4.53 -25.15 3.31
CA GLY A 194 -3.63 -26.30 3.40
C GLY A 194 -2.26 -26.12 2.76
N ILE A 195 -1.83 -24.88 2.45
CA ILE A 195 -0.53 -24.59 1.86
C ILE A 195 0.49 -24.28 2.96
N SER A 196 1.53 -25.10 3.04
CA SER A 196 2.69 -24.87 3.88
C SER A 196 3.58 -23.77 3.30
N VAL A 197 3.94 -22.79 4.12
CA VAL A 197 4.85 -21.69 3.74
C VAL A 197 6.10 -21.78 4.60
N GLU A 198 7.24 -22.09 3.98
CA GLU A 198 8.54 -22.08 4.66
C GLU A 198 9.18 -20.70 4.56
N THR A 199 9.63 -20.18 5.71
CA THR A 199 10.34 -18.89 5.76
C THR A 199 11.84 -19.19 5.83
N LYS A 200 12.55 -19.05 4.72
CA LYS A 200 14.02 -19.17 4.73
C LYS A 200 14.61 -17.81 5.10
N TYR A 201 15.03 -17.65 6.34
CA TYR A 201 15.88 -16.53 6.74
C TYR A 201 17.23 -16.72 6.04
N GLY A 202 17.65 -15.73 5.25
CA GLY A 202 18.96 -15.76 4.60
C GLY A 202 20.06 -15.88 5.65
N THR A 203 21.06 -16.71 5.36
CA THR A 203 22.28 -16.86 6.16
C THR A 203 22.87 -15.47 6.47
N VAL A 204 23.24 -15.26 7.74
CA VAL A 204 23.95 -14.06 8.21
C VAL A 204 25.26 -13.89 7.43
#